data_AF-E2BAK4-F1
#
_entry.id   AF-E2BAK4-F1
#
_cell.length_a   1.000
_cell.length_b   1.000
_cell.length_c   1.000
_cell.angle_alpha   90.00
_cell.angle_beta   90.00
_cell.angle_gamma   90.00
#
_symmetry.space_group_name_H-M   'P 1'
#
loop_
_entity.id
_entity.type
_entity.pdbx_description
1 polymer ?
#
loop_
_entity_poly.entity_id
_entity_poly.type
_entity_poly.pdbx_seq_one_letter_code
_entity_poly.pdbx_strand_id
1 'polypeptide(L)' 'SKPRNLDELQQRIIDECAAIPPEMIRSTTDNLYVRLAHCQTVNGEYFEHLL' A
#
# COMPACT_ATOMS: atom_id res chain seq x y z
N SER A 1 -10.21 -13.52 13.44
CA SER A 1 -9.85 -14.06 14.78
C SER A 1 -8.41 -13.72 15.10
N LYS A 2 -8.00 -13.60 16.37
CA LYS A 2 -6.59 -13.42 16.73
C LYS A 2 -5.79 -14.70 16.39
N PRO A 3 -4.55 -14.59 15.86
CA PRO A 3 -3.69 -15.76 15.62
C PRO A 3 -3.30 -16.40 16.95
N ARG A 4 -3.13 -17.73 16.97
CA ARG A 4 -2.83 -18.49 18.19
C ARG A 4 -1.35 -18.43 18.57
N ASN A 5 -0.47 -18.22 17.60
CA ASN A 5 0.98 -18.13 17.77
C ASN A 5 1.63 -17.31 16.63
N LEU A 6 2.96 -17.15 16.69
CA LEU A 6 3.73 -16.38 15.71
C LEU A 6 3.71 -17.03 14.32
N ASP A 7 3.80 -18.36 14.24
CA ASP A 7 3.82 -19.08 12.96
C ASP A 7 2.50 -18.89 12.20
N GLU A 8 1.37 -18.96 12.90
CA GLU A 8 0.04 -18.70 12.31
C GLU A 8 -0.10 -17.24 11.86
N LEU A 9 0.43 -16.29 12.64
CA LEU A 9 0.42 -14.88 12.23
C LEU A 9 1.27 -14.67 10.97
N GLN A 10 2.47 -15.26 10.92
CA GLN A 10 3.35 -15.14 9.77
C GLN A 10 2.71 -15.74 8.51
N GLN A 11 2.11 -16.94 8.63
CA GLN A 11 1.45 -17.56 7.49
C GLN A 11 0.28 -16.71 6.98
N ARG A 12 -0.52 -16.13 7.89
CA ARG A 12 -1.60 -15.22 7.49
C ARG A 12 -1.09 -13.99 6.74
N ILE A 13 0.01 -13.38 7.18
CA ILE A 13 0.59 -12.25 6.46
C ILE A 13 1.00 -12.65 5.04
N ILE A 14 1.61 -13.83 4.89
CA ILE A 14 1.99 -14.36 3.57
C ILE A 14 0.75 -14.60 2.70
N ASP A 15 -0.28 -15.24 3.25
CA ASP A 15 -1.51 -15.55 2.53
C ASP A 15 -2.24 -14.26 2.09
N GLU A 16 -2.33 -13.26 2.96
CA GLU A 16 -2.92 -11.95 2.64
C GLU A 16 -2.11 -11.22 1.57
N CYS A 17 -0.78 -11.22 1.65
CA CYS A 17 0.08 -10.65 0.60
C CYS A 17 -0.10 -11.37 -0.75
N ALA A 18 -0.23 -12.69 -0.74
CA ALA A 18 -0.46 -13.49 -1.94
C ALA A 18 -1.86 -13.27 -2.53
N ALA A 19 -2.84 -12.91 -1.70
CA ALA A 19 -4.20 -12.59 -2.11
C ALA A 19 -4.34 -11.18 -2.73
N ILE A 20 -3.31 -10.32 -2.64
CA ILE A 20 -3.35 -8.98 -3.23
C ILE A 20 -3.49 -9.10 -4.75
N PRO A 21 -4.57 -8.55 -5.34
CA PRO A 21 -4.75 -8.62 -6.78
C PRO A 21 -3.71 -7.81 -7.56
N PRO A 22 -3.24 -8.30 -8.73
CA PRO A 22 -2.23 -7.57 -9.53
C PRO A 22 -2.63 -6.15 -9.93
N GLU A 23 -3.93 -5.88 -10.09
CA GLU A 23 -4.46 -4.55 -10.39
C GLU A 23 -4.31 -3.56 -9.25
N MET A 24 -4.32 -4.01 -7.98
CA MET A 24 -4.05 -3.13 -6.85
C MET A 24 -2.60 -2.67 -6.84
N ILE A 25 -1.67 -3.56 -7.20
CA ILE A 25 -0.25 -3.23 -7.33
C ILE A 25 -0.07 -2.19 -8.44
N ARG A 26 -0.66 -2.42 -9.62
CA ARG A 26 -0.62 -1.47 -10.74
C ARG A 26 -1.20 -0.10 -10.35
N SER A 27 -2.40 -0.08 -9.77
CA SER A 27 -3.06 1.15 -9.31
C SER A 27 -2.21 1.91 -8.29
N THR A 28 -1.55 1.19 -7.36
CA THR A 28 -0.66 1.81 -6.37
C THR A 28 0.57 2.45 -7.03
N THR A 29 1.18 1.77 -8.01
CA THR A 29 2.31 2.31 -8.78
C THR A 29 1.92 3.55 -9.56
N ASP A 30 0.76 3.56 -10.22
CA ASP A 30 0.28 4.72 -10.97
C ASP A 30 0.01 5.92 -10.03
N ASN A 31 -0.65 5.66 -8.89
CA ASN A 31 -0.92 6.67 -7.87
C ASN A 31 0.35 7.25 -7.23
N LEU A 32 1.43 6.47 -7.15
CA LEU A 32 2.72 6.96 -6.65
C LEU A 32 3.22 8.11 -7.53
N TYR A 33 3.16 7.99 -8.85
CA TYR A 33 3.60 9.06 -9.75
C TYR A 33 2.74 10.31 -9.63
N VAL A 34 1.43 10.16 -9.48
CA VAL A 34 0.51 11.29 -9.24
C VAL A 34 0.89 12.02 -7.94
N ARG A 35 1.16 11.28 -6.87
CA ARG A 35 1.58 11.84 -5.58
C ARG A 35 2.95 12.51 -5.65
N LEU A 36 3.90 11.95 -6.41
CA LEU A 36 5.21 12.56 -6.64
C LEU A 36 5.10 13.89 -7.39
N ALA A 37 4.29 13.93 -8.46
CA ALA A 37 4.02 15.16 -9.19
C ALA A 37 3.39 16.21 -8.26
N HIS A 38 2.39 15.82 -7.47
CA HIS A 38 1.76 16.72 -6.51
C HIS A 38 2.74 17.26 -5.47
N CYS A 39 3.57 16.38 -4.89
CA CYS A 39 4.63 16.74 -3.95
C CYS A 39 5.54 17.84 -4.51
N GLN A 40 5.91 17.75 -5.80
CA GLN A 40 6.72 18.78 -6.47
C GLN A 40 5.97 20.11 -6.59
N THR A 41 4.67 20.10 -6.86
CA THR A 41 3.87 21.33 -6.96
C THR A 41 3.70 22.08 -5.63
N VAL A 42 3.76 21.36 -4.51
CA VAL A 42 3.65 21.94 -3.15
C VAL A 42 5.02 22.11 -2.47
N ASN A 43 6.11 22.15 -3.25
CA ASN A 43 7.48 22.30 -2.74
C ASN A 43 7.86 21.29 -1.64
N GLY A 44 7.31 20.08 -1.69
CA GLY A 44 7.59 19.02 -0.72
C GLY A 44 6.87 19.15 0.62
N GLU A 45 5.92 20.10 0.76
CA GLU A 45 5.08 20.17 1.95
C GLU A 45 4.09 18.99 2.03
N TYR A 46 3.59 18.72 3.23
CA TYR A 46 2.57 17.69 3.42
C TYR A 46 1.32 18.01 2.61
N PHE A 47 0.81 17.01 1.89
CA PHE A 47 -0.45 17.12 1.17
C PHE A 47 -1.42 16.05 1.67
N GLU A 48 -2.59 16.50 2.06
CA GLU A 48 -3.70 15.63 2.44
C GLU A 48 -4.39 15.13 1.16
N HIS A 49 -4.50 13.80 1.05
CA HIS A 49 -5.40 13.10 0.15
C HIS A 49 -5.25 13.32 -1.37
N LEU A 50 -4.53 12.40 -2.00
CA LEU A 50 -4.90 11.92 -3.34
C LEU A 50 -5.47 10.51 -3.18
N LEU A 51 -6.72 10.43 -2.72
CA LEU A 51 -7.55 9.22 -2.87
C LEU A 51 -8.11 9.21 -4.29
#